data_AF-A0A7C4E0B8-F1
#
_entry.id   AF-A0A7C4E0B8-F1
#
_cell.length_a   1.000
_cell.length_b   1.000
_cell.length_c   1.000
_cell.angle_alpha   90.00
_cell.angle_beta   90.00
_cell.angle_gamma   90.00
#
_symmetry.space_group_name_H-M   'P 1'
#
loop_
_entity.id
_entity.type
_entity.pdbx_description
1 polymer ?
#
loop_
_entity_poly.entity_id
_entity_poly.type
_entity_poly.pdbx_seq_one_letter_code
_entity_poly.pdbx_strand_id
1 'polypeptide(L)'
;MKKALTILLLLMLSTVSAWGQEYRPPHDKPGPATDVIRVRAYAEEIAPQVLERGDIDLYLYNMRVSRVQALENNPGIKIVKAPSLLLSIILNPAPDPTGLNPFSIKEVRQAFQYLVNRDYVVKELY
;
A
#
# COMPACT_ATOMS: atom_id res chain seq x y z
N MET A 1 48.04 11.37 41.36
CA MET A 1 47.36 12.12 40.27
C MET A 1 47.86 11.73 38.88
N LYS A 2 49.17 11.82 38.56
CA LYS A 2 49.70 11.49 37.23
C LYS A 2 49.35 10.07 36.72
N LYS A 3 49.49 9.03 37.56
CA LYS A 3 49.15 7.64 37.19
C LYS A 3 47.66 7.41 36.89
N ALA A 4 46.76 8.10 37.61
CA ALA A 4 45.32 8.02 37.37
C ALA A 4 44.93 8.69 36.05
N LEU A 5 45.59 9.80 35.69
CA LEU A 5 45.42 10.47 34.42
C LEU A 5 45.90 9.60 33.24
N THR A 6 47.01 8.88 33.41
CA THR A 6 47.53 7.94 32.40
C THR A 6 46.57 6.78 32.15
N ILE A 7 45.98 6.21 33.20
CA ILE A 7 45.00 5.12 33.11
C ILE A 7 43.71 5.61 32.41
N LEU A 8 43.23 6.81 32.76
CA LEU A 8 42.07 7.41 32.11
C LEU A 8 42.30 7.68 30.61
N LEU A 9 43.50 8.11 30.23
CA LEU A 9 43.87 8.33 28.84
C LEU A 9 43.92 7.02 28.05
N LEU A 10 44.47 5.95 28.64
CA LEU A 10 44.51 4.61 28.04
C LEU A 10 43.10 4.01 27.85
N LEU A 11 42.20 4.22 28.81
CA LEU A 11 40.78 3.83 28.69
C LEU A 11 40.08 4.59 27.56
N MET A 12 40.29 5.91 27.45
CA MET A 12 39.74 6.72 26.35
C MET A 12 40.27 6.33 24.96
N LEU A 13 41.53 5.90 24.85
CA LEU A 13 42.08 5.41 23.57
C LEU A 13 41.48 4.05 23.17
N SER A 14 41.17 3.17 24.13
CA SER A 14 40.60 1.85 23.85
C SER A 14 39.15 1.88 23.36
N THR A 15 38.40 2.96 23.64
CA THR A 15 37.01 3.13 23.17
C THR A 15 36.90 3.58 21.72
N VAL A 16 37.99 4.02 21.08
CA VAL A 16 37.95 4.54 19.69
C VAL A 16 37.78 3.42 18.65
N SER A 17 38.20 2.19 18.97
CA SER A 17 38.25 1.08 18.00
C SER A 17 36.88 0.50 17.60
N ALA A 18 35.82 0.78 18.36
CA ALA A 18 34.47 0.26 18.07
C ALA A 18 33.61 1.20 17.20
N TRP A 19 34.03 2.46 17.01
CA TRP A 19 33.26 3.49 16.29
C TRP A 19 33.67 3.64 14.82
N GLY A 20 34.67 2.87 14.37
CA GLY A 20 35.30 2.99 13.06
C GLY A 20 35.08 1.80 12.13
N GLN A 21 34.06 0.95 12.34
CA GLN A 21 33.63 0.05 11.28
C GLN A 21 32.99 0.90 10.18
N GLU A 22 33.83 1.39 9.27
CA GLU A 22 33.40 2.11 8.08
C GLU A 22 32.43 1.19 7.32
N TYR A 23 31.16 1.57 7.35
CA TYR A 23 30.11 0.82 6.69
C TYR A 23 30.47 0.71 5.21
N ARG A 24 30.79 -0.50 4.76
CA ARG A 24 31.03 -0.81 3.35
C ARG A 24 29.70 -1.25 2.73
N PRO A 25 29.09 -0.44 1.86
CA PRO A 25 27.88 -0.85 1.16
C PRO A 25 28.17 -2.11 0.33
N PRO A 26 27.20 -3.02 0.17
CA PRO A 26 27.36 -4.21 -0.65
C PRO A 26 27.51 -3.90 -2.16
N HIS A 27 27.33 -2.64 -2.58
CA HIS A 27 27.49 -2.20 -3.97
C HIS A 27 27.75 -0.69 -4.07
N ASP A 28 28.34 -0.26 -5.19
CA ASP A 28 28.53 1.16 -5.54
C ASP A 28 27.35 1.77 -6.32
N LYS A 29 26.22 1.05 -6.42
CA LYS A 29 25.02 1.60 -7.04
C LYS A 29 24.42 2.70 -6.17
N PRO A 30 23.81 3.73 -6.77
CA PRO A 30 23.03 4.71 -6.02
C PRO A 30 22.03 3.99 -5.12
N GLY A 31 21.93 4.46 -3.88
CA GLY A 31 20.89 4.01 -2.96
C GLY A 31 19.49 4.39 -3.44
N PRO A 32 18.47 4.12 -2.64
CA PRO A 32 17.11 4.59 -2.89
C PRO A 32 17.08 6.11 -3.16
N ALA A 33 16.16 6.57 -4.00
CA ALA A 33 16.01 8.00 -4.31
C ALA A 33 15.49 8.84 -3.11
N THR A 34 15.07 8.19 -2.03
CA THR A 34 14.59 8.83 -0.79
C THR A 34 15.00 7.99 0.42
N ASP A 35 15.24 8.65 1.55
CA ASP A 35 15.54 7.99 2.83
C ASP A 35 14.29 7.43 3.51
N VAL A 36 13.11 8.02 3.25
CA VAL A 36 11.87 7.71 3.98
C VAL A 36 10.67 7.71 3.04
N ILE A 37 9.83 6.69 3.18
CA ILE A 37 8.48 6.61 2.61
C ILE A 37 7.48 6.62 3.76
N ARG A 38 6.54 7.57 3.77
CA ARG A 38 5.47 7.64 4.77
C ARG A 38 4.17 7.16 4.15
N VAL A 39 3.59 6.11 4.74
CA VAL A 39 2.30 5.57 4.31
C VAL A 39 1.22 6.03 5.27
N ARG A 40 0.13 6.58 4.73
CA ARG A 40 -1.04 7.05 5.47
C ARG A 40 -2.32 6.60 4.79
N ALA A 41 -3.34 6.32 5.57
CA ALA A 41 -4.68 6.02 5.06
C ALA A 41 -5.45 7.33 4.88
N TYR A 42 -5.98 7.52 3.68
CA TYR A 42 -6.94 8.59 3.37
C TYR A 42 -8.16 7.96 2.72
N ALA A 43 -9.34 8.49 3.03
CA ALA A 43 -10.54 8.13 2.29
C ALA A 43 -10.43 8.64 0.84
N GLU A 44 -11.01 7.90 -0.10
CA GLU A 44 -10.94 8.23 -1.53
C GLU A 44 -11.50 9.62 -1.83
N GLU A 45 -12.55 10.02 -1.11
CA GLU A 45 -13.27 11.28 -1.29
C GLU A 45 -12.39 12.50 -1.04
N ILE A 46 -11.40 12.39 -0.14
CA ILE A 46 -10.49 13.47 0.23
C ILE A 46 -9.15 13.38 -0.51
N ALA A 47 -8.87 12.28 -1.20
CA ALA A 47 -7.60 12.03 -1.88
C ALA A 47 -7.18 13.16 -2.84
N PRO A 48 -8.07 13.74 -3.68
CA PRO A 48 -7.69 14.85 -4.54
C PRO A 48 -7.23 16.09 -3.78
N GLN A 49 -7.93 16.42 -2.69
CA GLN A 49 -7.65 17.62 -1.90
C GLN A 49 -6.33 17.53 -1.16
N VAL A 50 -5.99 16.34 -0.64
CA VAL A 50 -4.71 16.10 0.05
C VAL A 50 -3.54 16.01 -0.93
N LEU A 51 -3.76 15.54 -2.17
CA LEU A 51 -2.77 15.62 -3.25
C LEU A 51 -2.49 17.08 -3.63
N GLU A 52 -3.54 17.87 -3.88
CA GLU A 52 -3.42 19.28 -4.27
C GLU A 52 -2.75 20.15 -3.20
N ARG A 53 -2.99 19.85 -1.93
CA ARG A 53 -2.33 20.51 -0.80
C ARG A 53 -0.87 20.11 -0.60
N GLY A 54 -0.41 19.03 -1.23
CA GLY A 54 0.94 18.49 -1.03
C GLY A 54 1.10 17.68 0.27
N ASP A 55 0.01 17.20 0.87
CA ASP A 55 0.06 16.32 2.04
C ASP A 55 0.54 14.90 1.68
N ILE A 56 0.34 14.51 0.42
CA ILE A 56 0.83 13.26 -0.18
C ILE A 56 1.30 13.52 -1.62
N ASP A 57 2.28 12.72 -2.07
CA ASP A 57 2.79 12.77 -3.44
C ASP A 57 2.10 11.75 -4.37
N LEU A 58 1.52 10.68 -3.78
CA LEU A 58 0.92 9.57 -4.50
C LEU A 58 -0.28 9.02 -3.73
N TYR A 59 -1.42 8.92 -4.42
CA TYR A 59 -2.54 8.09 -3.97
C TYR A 59 -2.53 6.76 -4.73
N LEU A 60 -2.36 5.66 -4.00
CA LEU A 60 -2.19 4.31 -4.56
C LEU A 60 -3.29 3.37 -4.06
N TYR A 61 -4.54 3.64 -4.44
CA TYR A 61 -5.67 2.78 -4.13
C TYR A 61 -6.81 2.96 -5.15
N ASN A 62 -7.90 2.20 -5.03
CA ASN A 62 -9.04 2.36 -5.93
C ASN A 62 -9.67 3.75 -5.79
N MET A 63 -10.17 4.25 -6.91
CA MET A 63 -10.91 5.49 -7.02
C MET A 63 -12.04 5.28 -8.01
N ARG A 64 -13.25 5.71 -7.65
CA ARG A 64 -14.45 5.58 -8.49
C ARG A 64 -14.21 6.21 -9.85
N VAL A 65 -14.70 5.55 -10.90
CA VAL A 65 -14.55 6.02 -12.28
C VAL A 65 -15.01 7.47 -12.47
N SER A 66 -16.15 7.85 -11.90
CA SER A 66 -16.70 9.21 -11.99
C SER A 66 -15.77 10.27 -11.37
N ARG A 67 -15.04 9.91 -10.31
CA ARG A 67 -14.07 10.81 -9.67
C ARG A 67 -12.79 10.89 -10.48
N VAL A 68 -12.29 9.78 -11.01
CA VAL A 68 -11.15 9.78 -11.93
C VAL A 68 -11.45 10.69 -13.13
N GLN A 69 -12.64 10.58 -13.73
CA GLN A 69 -13.08 11.44 -14.83
C GLN A 69 -13.10 12.93 -14.46
N ALA A 70 -13.53 13.27 -13.23
CA ALA A 70 -13.51 14.66 -12.75
C ALA A 70 -12.08 15.22 -12.62
N LEU A 71 -11.07 14.37 -12.40
CA LEU A 71 -9.67 14.76 -12.27
C LEU A 71 -8.91 14.77 -13.60
N GLU A 72 -9.45 14.20 -14.69
CA GLU A 72 -8.75 14.11 -15.98
C GLU A 72 -8.36 15.48 -16.57
N ASN A 73 -9.09 16.54 -16.21
CA ASN A 73 -8.82 17.90 -16.65
C ASN A 73 -7.93 18.72 -15.69
N ASN A 74 -7.47 18.14 -14.58
CA ASN A 74 -6.64 18.84 -13.61
C ASN A 74 -5.15 18.78 -14.03
N PRO A 75 -4.53 19.91 -14.43
CA PRO A 75 -3.15 19.93 -14.90
C PRO A 75 -2.12 19.63 -13.78
N GLY A 76 -2.52 19.73 -12.51
CA GLY A 76 -1.66 19.42 -11.36
C GLY A 76 -1.63 17.94 -10.99
N ILE A 77 -2.47 17.09 -11.60
CA ILE A 77 -2.61 15.68 -11.25
C ILE A 77 -2.26 14.81 -12.45
N LYS A 78 -1.28 13.93 -12.27
CA LYS A 78 -0.96 12.89 -13.25
C LYS A 78 -1.69 11.60 -12.90
N ILE A 79 -2.62 11.20 -13.77
CA ILE A 79 -3.33 9.92 -13.64
C ILE A 79 -2.55 8.83 -14.38
N VAL A 80 -2.25 7.74 -13.67
CA VAL A 80 -1.67 6.52 -14.27
C VAL A 80 -2.68 5.39 -14.13
N LYS A 81 -3.17 4.88 -15.27
CA LYS A 81 -4.10 3.74 -15.31
C LYS A 81 -3.28 2.46 -15.36
N ALA A 82 -3.48 1.57 -14.39
CA ALA A 82 -2.87 0.26 -14.34
C ALA A 82 -3.93 -0.79 -13.97
N PRO A 83 -3.86 -2.02 -14.49
CA PRO A 83 -4.68 -3.12 -13.98
C PRO A 83 -4.49 -3.23 -12.47
N SER A 84 -5.60 -3.17 -11.75
CA SER A 84 -5.63 -3.25 -10.30
C SER A 84 -6.35 -4.54 -9.85
N LEU A 85 -6.63 -4.61 -8.56
CA LEU A 85 -7.31 -5.65 -7.80
C LEU A 85 -8.24 -6.56 -8.63
N LEU A 86 -8.17 -7.87 -8.40
CA LEU A 86 -9.18 -8.82 -8.87
C LEU A 86 -10.32 -8.90 -7.84
N LEU A 87 -11.53 -8.56 -8.25
CA LEU A 87 -12.74 -8.78 -7.46
C LEU A 87 -13.51 -10.00 -7.97
N SER A 88 -13.93 -10.87 -7.06
CA SER A 88 -14.76 -12.03 -7.37
C SER A 88 -15.90 -12.17 -6.37
N ILE A 89 -17.09 -12.52 -6.87
CA ILE A 89 -18.22 -12.93 -6.03
C ILE A 89 -18.13 -14.43 -5.87
N ILE A 90 -17.84 -14.87 -4.64
CA ILE A 90 -17.67 -16.29 -4.31
C ILE A 90 -18.90 -16.76 -3.55
N LEU A 91 -19.51 -17.85 -4.03
CA LEU A 91 -20.65 -18.49 -3.40
C LEU A 91 -20.19 -19.74 -2.67
N ASN A 92 -20.52 -19.87 -1.38
CA ASN A 92 -20.13 -21.02 -0.58
C ASN A 92 -20.87 -22.30 -1.04
N PRO A 93 -20.17 -23.32 -1.58
CA PRO A 93 -20.81 -24.53 -2.08
C PRO A 93 -21.04 -25.59 -0.99
N ALA A 94 -20.58 -25.37 0.24
CA ALA A 94 -20.67 -26.38 1.29
C ALA A 94 -22.13 -26.67 1.67
N PRO A 95 -22.57 -27.94 1.71
CA PRO A 95 -23.87 -28.30 2.28
C PRO A 95 -23.99 -27.78 3.72
N ASP A 96 -25.18 -27.34 4.09
CA ASP A 96 -25.50 -27.01 5.48
C ASP A 96 -25.88 -28.31 6.21
N PRO A 97 -25.22 -28.67 7.32
CA PRO A 97 -25.55 -29.88 8.07
C PRO A 97 -26.92 -29.83 8.76
N THR A 98 -27.48 -28.63 8.94
CA THR A 98 -28.73 -28.40 9.69
C THR A 98 -29.90 -27.99 8.81
N GLY A 99 -29.68 -27.80 7.50
CA GLY A 99 -30.68 -27.27 6.60
C GLY A 99 -30.26 -27.31 5.14
N LEU A 100 -30.94 -26.50 4.31
CA LEU A 100 -30.58 -26.33 2.91
C LEU A 100 -29.73 -25.07 2.75
N ASN A 101 -28.46 -25.22 2.34
CA ASN A 101 -27.73 -24.15 1.67
C ASN A 101 -28.10 -24.16 0.17
N PRO A 102 -28.83 -23.17 -0.38
CA PRO A 102 -29.17 -23.13 -1.80
C PRO A 102 -27.95 -23.11 -2.71
N PHE A 103 -26.84 -22.51 -2.24
CA PHE A 103 -25.60 -22.46 -3.00
C PHE A 103 -24.83 -23.78 -2.99
N SER A 104 -25.26 -24.80 -2.25
CA SER A 104 -24.74 -26.17 -2.44
C SER A 104 -25.13 -26.75 -3.81
N ILE A 105 -26.27 -26.31 -4.37
CA ILE A 105 -26.77 -26.70 -5.69
C ILE A 105 -26.01 -25.93 -6.78
N LYS A 106 -25.39 -26.65 -7.73
CA LYS A 106 -24.56 -26.04 -8.78
C LYS A 106 -25.38 -25.12 -9.69
N GLU A 107 -26.58 -25.55 -10.04
CA GLU A 107 -27.50 -24.86 -10.94
C GLU A 107 -27.95 -23.54 -10.32
N VAL A 108 -28.17 -23.50 -9.00
CA VAL A 108 -28.47 -22.26 -8.27
C VAL A 108 -27.28 -21.29 -8.33
N ARG A 109 -26.05 -21.79 -8.10
CA ARG A 109 -24.85 -20.95 -8.22
C ARG A 109 -24.68 -20.38 -9.64
N GLN A 110 -24.98 -21.18 -10.65
CA GLN A 110 -24.92 -20.75 -12.06
C GLN A 110 -26.00 -19.72 -12.37
N ALA A 111 -27.25 -19.97 -11.97
CA ALA A 111 -28.36 -19.04 -12.13
C ALA A 111 -28.06 -17.69 -11.47
N PHE A 112 -27.49 -17.71 -10.26
CA PHE A 112 -27.08 -16.50 -9.54
C PHE A 112 -26.09 -15.65 -10.36
N GLN A 113 -25.18 -16.27 -11.13
CA GLN A 113 -24.26 -15.51 -11.97
C GLN A 113 -24.97 -14.66 -13.03
N TYR A 114 -26.20 -15.03 -13.45
CA TYR A 114 -27.00 -14.26 -14.41
C TYR A 114 -27.85 -13.17 -13.75
N LEU A 115 -28.07 -13.24 -12.43
CA LEU A 115 -28.81 -12.20 -11.68
C LEU A 115 -27.93 -10.98 -11.37
N VAL A 116 -26.61 -11.16 -11.32
CA VAL A 116 -25.67 -10.09 -11.02
C VAL A 116 -25.41 -9.24 -12.25
N ASN A 117 -25.82 -7.96 -12.20
CA ASN A 117 -25.42 -6.96 -13.18
C ASN A 117 -23.96 -6.53 -12.94
N ARG A 118 -23.03 -7.18 -13.64
CA ARG A 118 -21.59 -6.90 -13.52
C ARG A 118 -21.20 -5.52 -14.03
N ASP A 119 -21.87 -5.01 -15.06
CA ASP A 119 -21.59 -3.68 -15.59
C ASP A 119 -21.89 -2.59 -14.56
N TYR A 120 -23.01 -2.74 -13.84
CA TYR A 120 -23.35 -1.84 -12.74
C TYR A 120 -22.30 -1.91 -11.62
N VAL A 121 -21.93 -3.12 -11.18
CA VAL A 121 -20.90 -3.29 -10.13
C VAL A 121 -19.59 -2.62 -10.51
N VAL A 122 -19.12 -2.81 -11.75
CA VAL A 122 -17.84 -2.25 -12.22
C VAL A 122 -17.89 -0.73 -12.41
N LYS A 123 -19.03 -0.15 -12.79
CA LYS A 123 -19.12 1.29 -13.11
C LYS A 123 -19.52 2.16 -11.92
N GLU A 124 -20.34 1.62 -11.02
CA GLU A 124 -21.00 2.41 -9.96
C GLU A 124 -20.41 2.16 -8.58
N LEU A 125 -19.85 0.96 -8.33
CA LEU A 125 -19.25 0.62 -7.03
C LEU A 125 -17.72 0.74 -7.04
N TYR A 126 -17.08 0.59 -8.20
CA TYR A 126 -15.64 0.66 -8.41
C TYR A 126 -15.31 1.66 -9.52
#